data_AF-A0A1Q7I6Y7-F1
#
_entry.id   AF-A0A1Q7I6Y7-F1
#
_cell.length_a   1.000
_cell.length_b   1.000
_cell.length_c   1.000
_cell.angle_alpha   90.00
_cell.angle_beta   90.00
_cell.angle_gamma   90.00
#
_symmetry.space_group_name_H-M   'P 1'
#
loop_
_entity.id
_entity.type
_entity.pdbx_description
1 polymer ?
#
loop_
_entity_poly.entity_id
_entity_poly.type
_entity_poly.pdbx_seq_one_letter_code
_entity_poly.pdbx_strand_id
1 'polypeptide(L)'
;MKDSVLSDNSQWGVAVNSGVVTGNSFTRNGTGVMAGMYGYGGSGATIANNSFVQNNTGIQTQGTAAIRNNTIDGGNTGLWVSCPAHIVGNTVLRAGTPLMVQNNQVWDCTFEHNSIRQY
;
A
#
# COMPACT_ATOMS: atom_id res chain seq x y z
N MET A 1 -1.31 12.08 7.71
CA MET A 1 -1.24 12.80 6.42
C MET A 1 -2.57 12.66 5.71
N LYS A 2 -3.14 13.76 5.22
CA LYS A 2 -4.39 13.71 4.47
C LYS A 2 -4.50 14.78 3.39
N ASP A 3 -5.41 14.57 2.46
CA ASP A 3 -5.87 15.54 1.47
C ASP A 3 -4.74 16.14 0.62
N SER A 4 -3.73 15.33 0.28
CA SER A 4 -2.51 15.75 -0.43
C SER A 4 -2.33 15.04 -1.77
N VAL A 5 -1.57 15.65 -2.68
CA VAL A 5 -1.15 15.05 -3.96
C VAL A 5 0.36 14.89 -3.97
N LEU A 6 0.84 13.67 -4.23
CA LEU A 6 2.26 13.33 -4.27
C LEU A 6 2.55 12.62 -5.57
N SER A 7 3.36 13.24 -6.43
CA SER A 7 3.63 12.72 -7.75
C SER A 7 5.10 12.80 -8.15
N ASP A 8 5.47 11.91 -9.06
CA ASP A 8 6.76 11.94 -9.76
C ASP A 8 7.99 11.86 -8.84
N ASN A 9 7.83 11.26 -7.65
CA ASN A 9 8.94 11.01 -6.74
C ASN A 9 9.68 9.73 -7.14
N SER A 10 11.00 9.80 -7.29
CA SER A 10 11.84 8.69 -7.75
C SER A 10 11.83 7.49 -6.81
N GLN A 11 11.63 7.70 -5.51
CA GLN A 11 11.66 6.66 -4.49
C GLN A 11 10.28 6.41 -3.87
N TRP A 12 9.80 7.34 -3.04
CA TRP A 12 8.53 7.21 -2.33
C TRP A 12 7.70 8.48 -2.45
N GLY A 13 6.37 8.35 -2.56
CA GLY A 13 5.46 9.47 -2.32
C GLY A 13 5.50 9.84 -0.84
N VAL A 14 5.26 8.86 0.04
CA VAL A 14 5.44 9.03 1.48
C VAL A 14 6.03 7.78 2.14
N ALA A 15 6.89 7.99 3.13
CA ALA A 15 7.38 6.95 4.03
C ALA A 15 6.89 7.24 5.45
N VAL A 16 6.27 6.25 6.10
CA VAL A 16 5.71 6.36 7.45
C VAL A 16 6.07 5.14 8.31
N ASN A 17 6.38 5.37 9.59
CA ASN A 17 6.55 4.27 10.54
C ASN A 17 5.24 3.95 11.30
N SER A 18 4.39 4.95 11.52
CA SER A 18 3.08 4.79 12.16
C SER A 18 2.15 5.95 11.77
N GLY A 19 0.88 5.86 12.18
CA GLY A 19 -0.12 6.90 11.96
C GLY A 19 -1.03 6.64 10.75
N VAL A 20 -1.79 7.66 10.36
CA VAL A 20 -2.84 7.54 9.33
C VAL A 20 -2.45 8.30 8.07
N VAL A 21 -2.51 7.61 6.92
CA VAL A 21 -2.40 8.18 5.57
C VAL A 21 -3.75 7.99 4.87
N THR A 22 -4.50 9.07 4.68
CA THR A 22 -5.88 8.97 4.14
C THR A 22 -6.28 10.10 3.22
N GLY A 23 -7.10 9.82 2.20
CA GLY A 23 -7.64 10.86 1.30
C GLY A 23 -6.59 11.50 0.39
N ASN A 24 -5.47 10.83 0.11
CA ASN A 24 -4.41 11.35 -0.73
C ASN A 24 -4.44 10.75 -2.14
N SER A 25 -3.80 11.43 -3.09
CA SER A 25 -3.54 10.95 -4.44
C SER A 25 -2.04 10.75 -4.65
N PHE A 26 -1.63 9.54 -5.02
CA PHE A 26 -0.25 9.18 -5.34
C PHE A 26 -0.13 8.82 -6.81
N THR A 27 0.73 9.50 -7.56
CA THR A 27 0.83 9.31 -9.02
C THR A 27 2.26 9.20 -9.52
N ARG A 28 2.61 8.14 -10.26
CA ARG A 28 3.95 7.96 -10.87
C ARG A 28 5.12 8.06 -9.89
N ASN A 29 4.94 7.62 -8.65
CA ASN A 29 6.05 7.48 -7.70
C ASN A 29 6.70 6.10 -7.79
N GLY A 30 7.93 5.95 -7.30
CA GLY A 30 8.57 4.63 -7.12
C GLY A 30 7.73 3.72 -6.23
N THR A 31 7.31 4.20 -5.07
CA THR A 31 6.25 3.61 -4.23
C THR A 31 5.30 4.70 -3.78
N GLY A 32 3.98 4.49 -3.84
CA GLY A 32 3.02 5.46 -3.32
C GLY A 32 3.20 5.68 -1.82
N VAL A 33 2.98 4.62 -1.04
CA VAL A 33 3.20 4.61 0.42
C VAL A 33 4.15 3.48 0.80
N MET A 34 5.23 3.83 1.49
CA MET A 34 6.10 2.89 2.20
C MET A 34 5.82 2.94 3.71
N ALA A 35 5.44 1.81 4.31
CA ALA A 35 5.10 1.72 5.73
C ALA A 35 6.01 0.74 6.49
N GLY A 36 6.47 1.14 7.69
CA GLY A 36 7.23 0.29 8.62
C GLY A 36 8.70 0.11 8.24
N MET A 37 9.43 1.22 8.05
CA MET A 37 10.80 1.19 7.54
C MET A 37 11.77 0.45 8.49
N TYR A 38 12.61 -0.42 7.92
CA TYR A 38 13.63 -1.26 8.56
C TYR A 38 14.18 -0.73 9.91
N GLY A 39 14.08 -1.56 10.96
CA GLY A 39 14.79 -1.37 12.22
C GLY A 39 14.09 -0.49 13.26
N TYR A 40 13.02 0.20 12.89
CA TYR A 40 12.19 0.94 13.83
C TYR A 40 10.96 0.12 14.16
N GLY A 41 10.76 -0.25 15.43
CA GLY A 41 9.63 -1.04 15.94
C GLY A 41 8.26 -0.33 15.86
N GLY A 42 8.03 0.46 14.80
CA GLY A 42 6.77 1.09 14.49
C GLY A 42 5.89 0.13 13.70
N SER A 43 4.98 -0.53 14.39
CA SER A 43 3.90 -1.32 13.80
C SER A 43 2.59 -0.53 14.00
N GLY A 44 1.78 -0.38 12.95
CA GLY A 44 0.44 0.22 13.06
C GLY A 44 0.12 1.37 12.09
N ALA A 45 0.75 1.46 10.92
CA ALA A 45 0.31 2.42 9.91
C ALA A 45 -1.09 2.04 9.39
N THR A 46 -1.99 3.02 9.33
CA THR A 46 -3.29 2.89 8.67
C THR A 46 -3.27 3.66 7.35
N ILE A 47 -3.45 2.95 6.25
CA ILE A 47 -3.42 3.50 4.89
C ILE A 47 -4.81 3.28 4.32
N ALA A 48 -5.61 4.35 4.26
CA ALA A 48 -7.03 4.22 3.96
C ALA A 48 -7.56 5.25 2.97
N ASN A 49 -8.50 4.89 2.11
CA ASN A 49 -9.20 5.84 1.22
C ASN A 49 -8.24 6.70 0.37
N ASN A 50 -7.14 6.13 -0.12
CA ASN A 50 -6.23 6.83 -1.03
C ASN A 50 -6.37 6.30 -2.47
N SER A 51 -5.99 7.13 -3.43
CA SER A 51 -5.89 6.78 -4.85
C SER A 51 -4.42 6.64 -5.27
N PHE A 52 -4.08 5.55 -5.94
CA PHE A 52 -2.74 5.27 -6.45
C PHE A 52 -2.82 5.00 -7.95
N VAL A 53 -2.15 5.81 -8.76
CA VAL A 53 -2.17 5.70 -10.22
C VAL A 53 -0.76 5.62 -10.77
N GLN A 54 -0.44 4.54 -11.48
CA GLN A 54 0.85 4.33 -12.16
C GLN A 54 2.09 4.48 -11.24
N ASN A 55 1.95 4.25 -9.94
CA ASN A 55 3.14 4.10 -9.08
C ASN A 55 3.79 2.76 -9.41
N ASN A 56 5.13 2.66 -9.38
CA ASN A 56 5.78 1.38 -9.63
C ASN A 56 5.35 0.33 -8.58
N THR A 57 5.28 0.72 -7.31
CA THR A 57 4.55 0.00 -6.25
C THR A 57 3.44 0.89 -5.67
N GLY A 58 2.20 0.39 -5.54
CA GLY A 58 1.12 1.15 -4.90
C GLY A 58 1.38 1.37 -3.42
N ILE A 59 1.29 0.29 -2.64
CA ILE A 59 1.53 0.29 -1.20
C ILE A 59 2.54 -0.80 -0.86
N GLN A 60 3.56 -0.44 -0.08
CA GLN A 60 4.52 -1.37 0.48
C GLN A 60 4.50 -1.30 2.02
N THR A 61 4.45 -2.45 2.70
CA THR A 61 4.52 -2.52 4.17
C THR A 61 5.54 -3.55 4.65
N GLN A 62 6.26 -3.22 5.73
CA GLN A 62 7.29 -4.06 6.35
C GLN A 62 7.01 -4.34 7.84
N GLY A 63 5.73 -4.41 8.21
CA GLY A 63 5.28 -4.70 9.56
C GLY A 63 3.76 -4.55 9.68
N THR A 64 3.26 -4.44 10.91
CA THR A 64 1.81 -4.35 11.15
C THR A 64 1.20 -3.16 10.43
N ALA A 65 0.19 -3.42 9.59
CA ALA A 65 -0.51 -2.39 8.84
C ALA A 65 -2.00 -2.68 8.69
N ALA A 66 -2.80 -1.61 8.63
CA ALA A 66 -4.20 -1.66 8.20
C ALA A 66 -4.33 -0.95 6.85
N ILE A 67 -4.65 -1.71 5.80
CA ILE A 67 -4.75 -1.22 4.42
C ILE A 67 -6.20 -1.33 3.98
N ARG A 68 -6.90 -0.19 3.88
CA ARG A 68 -8.37 -0.19 3.79
C ARG A 68 -8.91 0.71 2.68
N ASN A 69 -9.82 0.21 1.84
CA ASN A 69 -10.56 1.05 0.89
C ASN A 69 -9.69 1.93 -0.03
N ASN A 70 -8.50 1.46 -0.42
CA ASN A 70 -7.66 2.16 -1.38
C ASN A 70 -7.98 1.70 -2.80
N THR A 71 -7.80 2.59 -3.77
CA THR A 71 -7.84 2.27 -5.19
C THR A 71 -6.44 2.33 -5.76
N ILE A 72 -5.96 1.23 -6.33
CA ILE A 72 -4.63 1.10 -6.92
C ILE A 72 -4.79 0.70 -8.38
N ASP A 73 -4.25 1.51 -9.28
CA ASP A 73 -4.46 1.37 -10.71
C ASP A 73 -3.15 1.50 -11.50
N GLY A 74 -2.75 0.41 -12.14
CA GLY A 74 -1.49 0.30 -12.87
C GLY A 74 -0.27 0.03 -11.97
N GLY A 75 0.91 0.12 -12.57
CA GLY A 75 2.18 -0.13 -11.88
C GLY A 75 2.70 -1.55 -12.02
N ASN A 76 3.88 -1.80 -11.44
CA ASN A 76 4.45 -3.13 -11.40
C ASN A 76 3.80 -3.95 -10.28
N THR A 77 3.74 -3.43 -9.05
CA THR A 77 3.13 -4.13 -7.90
C THR A 77 2.02 -3.29 -7.26
N GLY A 78 0.84 -3.87 -7.06
CA GLY A 78 -0.27 -3.17 -6.40
C GLY A 78 -0.03 -3.06 -4.90
N LEU A 79 -0.10 -4.20 -4.22
CA LEU A 79 0.12 -4.35 -2.78
C LEU A 79 1.36 -5.23 -2.53
N TRP A 80 2.33 -4.71 -1.80
CA TRP A 80 3.52 -5.46 -1.36
C TRP A 80 3.60 -5.48 0.16
N VAL A 81 3.16 -6.56 0.79
CA VAL A 81 2.81 -6.55 2.22
C VAL A 81 3.61 -7.57 3.01
N SER A 82 4.15 -7.16 4.16
CA SER A 82 4.56 -8.08 5.23
C SER A 82 3.44 -8.25 6.26
N CYS A 83 3.15 -9.48 6.66
CA CYS A 83 2.21 -9.78 7.73
C CYS A 83 2.86 -9.52 9.12
N PRO A 84 2.08 -9.21 10.18
CA PRO A 84 0.62 -9.18 10.23
C PRO A 84 0.02 -7.98 9.50
N ALA A 85 -1.05 -8.15 8.73
CA ALA A 85 -1.71 -7.02 8.08
C ALA A 85 -3.20 -7.26 7.91
N HIS A 86 -4.00 -6.19 8.04
CA HIS A 86 -5.42 -6.24 7.77
C HIS A 86 -5.72 -5.51 6.46
N ILE A 87 -6.06 -6.26 5.41
CA ILE A 87 -6.24 -5.77 4.05
C ILE A 87 -7.71 -5.93 3.66
N VAL A 88 -8.45 -4.82 3.64
CA VAL A 88 -9.91 -4.86 3.42
C VAL A 88 -10.42 -3.80 2.45
N GLY A 89 -11.32 -4.19 1.56
CA GLY A 89 -12.05 -3.25 0.69
C GLY A 89 -11.19 -2.56 -0.38
N ASN A 90 -9.95 -3.00 -0.60
CA ASN A 90 -9.09 -2.38 -1.59
C ASN A 90 -9.44 -2.86 -3.00
N THR A 91 -9.29 -1.98 -3.97
CA THR A 91 -9.45 -2.27 -5.39
C THR A 91 -8.10 -2.16 -6.09
N VAL A 92 -7.60 -3.24 -6.67
CA VAL A 92 -6.35 -3.28 -7.44
C VAL A 92 -6.66 -3.61 -8.89
N LEU A 93 -6.30 -2.71 -9.79
CA LEU A 93 -6.55 -2.78 -11.23
C LEU A 93 -5.23 -2.69 -11.98
N ARG A 94 -5.04 -3.52 -13.01
CA ARG A 94 -3.96 -3.36 -14.02
C ARG A 94 -2.52 -3.34 -13.48
N ALA A 95 -2.29 -3.79 -12.24
CA ALA A 95 -0.94 -3.98 -11.72
C ALA A 95 -0.37 -5.28 -12.27
N GLY A 96 0.92 -5.29 -12.66
CA GLY A 96 1.59 -6.51 -13.14
C GLY A 96 1.57 -7.64 -12.12
N THR A 97 1.77 -7.30 -10.84
CA THR A 97 1.61 -8.16 -9.67
C THR A 97 0.62 -7.51 -8.70
N PRO A 98 -0.66 -7.92 -8.66
CA PRO A 98 -1.65 -7.23 -7.85
C PRO A 98 -1.38 -7.29 -6.33
N LEU A 99 -0.90 -8.45 -5.85
CA LEU A 99 -0.59 -8.69 -4.45
C LEU A 99 0.66 -9.57 -4.35
N MET A 100 1.59 -9.15 -3.49
CA MET A 100 2.76 -9.93 -3.07
C MET A 100 2.87 -9.89 -1.54
N VAL A 101 3.02 -11.05 -0.92
CA VAL A 101 3.27 -11.18 0.53
C VAL A 101 4.74 -11.52 0.76
N GLN A 102 5.44 -10.72 1.58
CA GLN A 102 6.91 -10.74 1.72
C GLN A 102 7.44 -11.81 2.67
N ASN A 103 6.73 -12.06 3.77
CA ASN A 103 7.10 -13.08 4.74
C ASN A 103 6.29 -14.35 4.51
N ASN A 104 6.83 -15.49 4.91
CA ASN A 104 6.13 -16.77 4.84
C ASN A 104 4.94 -16.87 5.83
N GLN A 105 4.55 -15.77 6.47
CA GLN A 105 3.52 -15.70 7.51
C GLN A 105 2.18 -15.19 6.96
N VAL A 106 1.78 -15.66 5.78
CA VAL A 106 0.52 -15.24 5.14
C VAL A 106 -0.71 -15.46 6.03
N TRP A 107 -0.65 -16.44 6.93
CA TRP A 107 -1.70 -16.73 7.91
C TRP A 107 -1.94 -15.61 8.93
N ASP A 108 -0.97 -14.69 9.11
CA ASP A 108 -1.10 -13.52 9.97
C ASP A 108 -1.70 -12.30 9.23
N CYS A 109 -2.00 -12.46 7.93
CA CYS A 109 -2.72 -11.47 7.15
C CYS A 109 -4.21 -11.82 7.02
N THR A 110 -5.08 -10.82 7.13
CA THR A 110 -6.51 -10.96 6.80
C THR A 110 -6.83 -10.25 5.48
N PHE A 111 -7.66 -10.88 4.66
CA PHE A 111 -8.08 -10.39 3.35
C PHE A 111 -9.60 -10.44 3.25
N GLU A 112 -10.23 -9.28 3.15
CA GLU A 112 -11.69 -9.17 3.14
C GLU A 112 -12.18 -8.19 2.08
N HIS A 113 -13.16 -8.58 1.27
CA HIS A 113 -13.83 -7.68 0.31
C HIS A 113 -12.89 -6.92 -0.65
N ASN A 114 -11.72 -7.46 -0.95
CA ASN A 114 -10.81 -6.86 -1.93
C ASN A 114 -11.22 -7.27 -3.35
N SER A 115 -11.10 -6.34 -4.31
CA SER A 115 -11.33 -6.61 -5.73
C SER A 115 -10.00 -6.51 -6.47
N ILE A 116 -9.54 -7.62 -7.06
CA ILE A 116 -8.32 -7.68 -7.86
C ILE A 116 -8.69 -8.00 -9.31
N ARG A 117 -8.29 -7.15 -10.26
CA ARG A 117 -8.49 -7.38 -11.69
C ARG A 117 -7.22 -7.10 -12.49
N GLN A 118 -6.72 -8.13 -13.16
CA GLN A 118 -5.60 -8.07 -14.08
C GLN A 118 -6.17 -8.24 -15.49
N TYR A 119 -5.98 -7.23 -16.35
CA TYR A 119 -6.40 -7.24 -17.75
C TYR A 119 -5.17 -7.30 -18.64
#